data_AF-A0A2D4SR87-F1
#
_entry.id   AF-A0A2D4SR87-F1
#
_cell.length_a   1.000
_cell.length_b   1.000
_cell.length_c   1.000
_cell.angle_alpha   90.00
_cell.angle_beta   90.00
_cell.angle_gamma   90.00
#
_symmetry.space_group_name_H-M   'P 1'
#
loop_
_entity.id
_entity.type
_entity.pdbx_description
1 polymer ?
#
loop_
_entity_poly.entity_id
_entity_poly.type
_entity_poly.pdbx_seq_one_letter_code
_entity_poly.pdbx_strand_id
1 'polypeptide(L)'
;MFFLFLCCYSDPKIYIPQEENQIIDADGDGFWGEDDCDDLSSLIHPNAIEICDGVDNNCDGNIDEDAEMRFYYDGDEDGFGDDEDSVTACTAPEGFVLSGETAMILMNRCIHLL
;
A
#
# COMPACT_ATOMS: atom_id res chain seq x y z
N MET A 1 4.48 -14.98 47.19
CA MET A 1 3.54 -13.94 46.72
C MET A 1 4.37 -12.76 46.22
N PHE A 2 4.69 -12.76 44.94
CA PHE A 2 5.35 -11.65 44.26
C PHE A 2 4.56 -11.45 42.97
N PHE A 3 3.78 -10.37 42.95
CA PHE A 3 3.10 -9.88 41.77
C PHE A 3 4.14 -9.23 40.86
N LEU A 4 4.11 -9.51 39.56
CA LEU A 4 3.68 -8.52 38.56
C LEU A 4 3.58 -9.17 37.18
N PHE A 5 2.46 -8.85 36.53
CA PHE A 5 2.18 -9.07 35.11
C PHE A 5 3.31 -8.51 34.23
N LEU A 6 3.63 -9.22 33.14
CA LEU A 6 3.90 -8.62 31.84
C LEU A 6 3.68 -9.68 30.74
N CYS A 7 2.45 -9.74 30.22
CA CYS A 7 2.24 -10.24 28.85
C CYS A 7 2.92 -9.27 27.88
N CYS A 8 3.44 -9.78 26.76
CA CYS A 8 4.30 -9.10 25.77
C CYS A 8 5.80 -9.03 26.11
N TYR A 9 6.43 -10.17 26.43
CA TYR A 9 7.88 -10.30 26.24
C TYR A 9 8.12 -11.22 25.05
N SER A 10 8.11 -10.64 23.85
CA SER A 10 8.62 -11.28 22.64
C SER A 10 10.14 -11.39 22.77
N ASP A 11 10.58 -12.62 23.01
CA ASP A 11 11.92 -13.21 22.90
C ASP A 11 13.17 -12.34 23.18
N PRO A 12 13.88 -12.56 24.30
CA PRO A 12 15.23 -12.06 24.48
C PRO A 12 16.22 -12.98 23.76
N LYS A 13 16.62 -12.64 22.55
CA LYS A 13 17.88 -13.14 21.99
C LYS A 13 18.91 -12.03 21.89
N ILE A 14 19.57 -11.85 23.02
CA ILE A 14 21.03 -11.77 23.15
C ILE A 14 21.69 -10.66 22.29
N TYR A 15 21.88 -9.51 22.90
CA TYR A 15 22.95 -8.57 22.53
C TYR A 15 24.31 -9.26 22.73
N ILE A 16 24.95 -9.70 21.63
CA ILE A 16 26.34 -10.16 21.65
C ILE A 16 27.23 -8.96 21.33
N PRO A 17 28.20 -8.59 22.19
CA PRO A 17 29.16 -7.56 21.87
C PRO A 17 30.37 -8.21 21.20
N GLN A 18 30.47 -8.28 19.86
CA GLN A 18 31.73 -8.60 19.17
C GLN A 18 31.77 -7.96 17.79
N GLU A 19 32.89 -7.29 17.49
CA GLU A 19 33.27 -6.79 16.18
C GLU A 19 33.49 -7.94 15.17
N GLU A 20 32.64 -8.03 14.16
CA GLU A 20 32.98 -8.25 12.74
C GLU A 20 31.67 -8.19 11.92
N ASN A 21 31.57 -7.21 11.01
CA ASN A 21 30.53 -7.09 9.97
C ASN A 21 29.08 -7.17 10.47
N GLN A 22 28.62 -6.04 11.04
CA GLN A 22 27.33 -5.88 11.68
C GLN A 22 26.18 -6.05 10.69
N ILE A 23 25.56 -7.23 10.71
CA ILE A 23 24.21 -7.44 10.21
C ILE A 23 23.28 -6.99 11.34
N ILE A 24 22.91 -5.72 11.33
CA ILE A 24 21.96 -5.12 12.27
C ILE A 24 20.61 -5.12 11.57
N ASP A 25 19.59 -5.51 12.32
CA ASP A 25 18.19 -5.23 12.04
C ASP A 25 17.84 -4.07 12.98
N ALA A 26 17.96 -2.83 12.49
CA ALA A 26 17.91 -1.65 13.36
C ALA A 26 16.48 -1.20 13.67
N ASP A 27 15.50 -1.58 12.87
CA ASP A 27 14.08 -1.29 13.11
C ASP A 27 13.25 -2.47 13.63
N GLY A 28 13.80 -3.69 13.57
CA GLY A 28 13.23 -4.89 14.17
C GLY A 28 12.16 -5.59 13.33
N ASP A 29 12.14 -5.43 12.01
CA ASP A 29 11.17 -6.10 11.13
C ASP A 29 11.58 -7.50 10.65
N GLY A 30 12.82 -7.90 10.97
CA GLY A 30 13.38 -9.19 10.62
C GLY A 30 14.07 -9.24 9.27
N PHE A 31 14.30 -8.10 8.62
CA PHE A 31 15.16 -7.91 7.46
C PHE A 31 16.42 -7.11 7.86
N TRP A 32 17.44 -7.15 7.01
CA TRP A 32 18.71 -6.52 7.28
C TRP A 32 19.58 -6.42 6.02
N GLY A 33 20.58 -5.55 6.07
CA GLY A 33 21.68 -5.55 5.10
C GLY A 33 21.24 -5.08 3.71
N GLU A 34 21.45 -5.91 2.69
CA GLU A 34 21.08 -5.57 1.30
C GLU A 34 19.63 -5.93 0.96
N ASP A 35 18.99 -6.75 1.80
CA ASP A 35 17.59 -7.13 1.60
C ASP A 35 16.64 -6.03 2.14
N ASP A 36 17.09 -5.20 3.08
CA ASP A 36 16.32 -4.10 3.66
C ASP A 36 16.81 -2.75 3.11
N CYS A 37 15.92 -2.05 2.41
CA CYS A 37 16.20 -0.78 1.78
C CYS A 37 16.02 0.43 2.73
N ASP A 38 15.40 0.27 3.90
CA ASP A 38 15.27 1.30 4.93
C ASP A 38 15.31 0.72 6.36
N ASP A 39 16.54 0.45 6.84
CA ASP A 39 16.92 -0.04 8.19
C ASP A 39 16.52 0.90 9.36
N LEU A 40 15.65 1.88 9.13
CA LEU A 40 15.07 2.77 10.13
C LEU A 40 13.53 2.67 10.19
N SER A 41 12.91 1.88 9.32
CA SER A 41 11.47 1.82 9.13
C SER A 41 11.00 0.38 8.96
N SER A 42 10.45 -0.17 10.05
CA SER A 42 9.88 -1.53 10.10
C SER A 42 8.63 -1.74 9.22
N LEU A 43 8.29 -0.77 8.37
CA LEU A 43 7.21 -0.79 7.38
C LEU A 43 7.75 -0.91 5.95
N ILE A 44 9.06 -0.77 5.73
CA ILE A 44 9.72 -0.79 4.44
C ILE A 44 10.68 -1.98 4.44
N HIS A 45 10.30 -3.06 3.77
CA HIS A 45 11.05 -4.32 3.77
C HIS A 45 10.52 -5.28 2.70
N PRO A 46 11.25 -6.33 2.29
CA PRO A 46 10.90 -7.32 1.24
C PRO A 46 9.48 -7.92 1.20
N ASN A 47 8.73 -7.81 2.29
CA ASN A 47 7.39 -8.37 2.45
C ASN A 47 6.32 -7.30 2.76
N ALA A 48 6.67 -6.02 2.72
CA ALA A 48 5.72 -4.95 2.90
C ALA A 48 4.74 -4.93 1.72
N ILE A 49 3.58 -4.33 1.94
CA ILE A 49 2.61 -4.09 0.87
C ILE A 49 2.94 -2.72 0.29
N GLU A 50 3.00 -2.63 -1.03
CA GLU A 50 3.14 -1.36 -1.73
C GLU A 50 1.96 -0.44 -1.45
N ILE A 51 2.27 0.82 -1.17
CA ILE A 51 1.32 1.90 -0.96
C ILE A 51 1.73 3.00 -1.92
N CYS A 52 0.77 3.63 -2.58
CA CYS A 52 1.00 4.78 -3.44
C CYS A 52 1.47 6.03 -2.66
N ASP A 53 2.70 6.02 -2.17
CA ASP A 53 3.35 7.10 -1.45
C ASP A 53 4.66 7.57 -2.12
N GLY A 54 5.05 6.92 -3.22
CA GLY A 54 6.25 7.23 -3.99
C GLY A 54 7.52 6.60 -3.39
N VAL A 55 7.37 5.62 -2.50
CA VAL A 55 8.44 4.85 -1.88
C VAL A 55 8.32 3.38 -2.33
N ASP A 56 9.46 2.74 -2.56
CA ASP A 56 9.56 1.28 -2.71
C ASP A 56 9.36 0.68 -1.31
N ASN A 57 8.14 0.29 -0.95
CA ASN A 57 7.87 -0.22 0.38
C ASN A 57 8.39 -1.65 0.55
N ASN A 58 8.43 -2.43 -0.52
CA ASN A 58 8.76 -3.84 -0.51
C ASN A 58 10.21 -4.14 -0.93
N CYS A 59 11.04 -3.12 -1.13
CA CYS A 59 12.44 -3.22 -1.48
C CYS A 59 12.74 -4.09 -2.72
N ASP A 60 11.83 -4.16 -3.71
CA ASP A 60 12.04 -4.93 -4.94
C ASP A 60 12.71 -4.13 -6.07
N GLY A 61 12.88 -2.82 -5.86
CA GLY A 61 13.50 -1.86 -6.79
C GLY A 61 12.52 -1.18 -7.74
N ASN A 62 11.23 -1.46 -7.65
CA ASN A 62 10.15 -0.71 -8.30
C ASN A 62 9.47 0.19 -7.25
N ILE A 63 8.70 1.17 -7.70
CA ILE A 63 8.02 2.12 -6.81
C ILE A 63 6.54 2.02 -7.11
N ASP A 64 5.74 1.86 -6.05
CA ASP A 64 4.27 1.82 -6.06
C ASP A 64 3.69 0.72 -6.99
N GLU A 65 4.41 -0.34 -7.32
CA GLU A 65 3.89 -1.43 -8.14
C GLU A 65 2.81 -2.21 -7.39
N ASP A 66 1.79 -2.68 -8.12
CA ASP A 66 0.61 -3.33 -7.52
C ASP A 66 -0.16 -2.50 -6.46
N ALA A 67 0.26 -1.27 -6.15
CA ALA A 67 -0.47 -0.31 -5.31
C ALA A 67 -1.51 0.51 -6.09
N GLU A 68 -1.38 0.56 -7.41
CA GLU A 68 -2.26 1.33 -8.27
C GLU A 68 -3.69 0.75 -8.33
N MET A 69 -4.68 1.64 -8.36
CA MET A 69 -6.09 1.28 -8.51
C MET A 69 -6.56 1.57 -9.94
N ARG A 70 -7.57 0.82 -10.39
CA ARG A 70 -8.28 1.13 -11.63
C ARG A 70 -9.37 2.16 -11.37
N PHE A 71 -9.35 3.24 -12.15
CA PHE A 71 -10.38 4.26 -12.20
C PHE A 71 -11.07 4.27 -13.58
N TYR A 72 -12.30 4.74 -13.62
CA TYR A 72 -13.20 4.68 -14.78
C TYR A 72 -13.67 6.09 -15.15
N TYR A 73 -13.68 6.44 -16.43
CA TYR A 73 -14.07 7.77 -16.89
C TYR A 73 -15.57 8.00 -16.64
N ASP A 74 -15.90 9.07 -15.92
CA ASP A 74 -17.25 9.51 -15.58
C ASP A 74 -17.61 10.74 -16.42
N GLY A 75 -18.20 10.49 -17.59
CA GLY A 75 -18.48 11.52 -18.58
C GLY A 75 -19.74 12.36 -18.30
N ASP A 76 -20.67 11.86 -17.50
CA ASP A 76 -21.90 12.56 -17.11
C ASP A 76 -21.95 12.98 -15.63
N GLU A 77 -20.85 12.79 -14.90
CA GLU A 77 -20.60 13.26 -13.54
C GLU A 77 -21.61 12.71 -12.52
N ASP A 78 -22.04 11.46 -12.70
CA ASP A 78 -23.02 10.81 -11.84
C ASP A 78 -22.42 9.93 -10.72
N GLY A 79 -21.08 9.76 -10.75
CA GLY A 79 -20.32 8.97 -9.80
C GLY A 79 -20.01 7.54 -10.24
N PHE A 80 -20.44 7.14 -11.44
CA PHE A 80 -20.19 5.82 -12.03
C PHE A 80 -19.46 5.96 -13.37
N GLY A 81 -18.35 5.25 -13.52
CA GLY A 81 -17.54 5.34 -14.73
C GLY A 81 -17.72 4.16 -15.68
N ASP A 82 -17.30 4.35 -16.92
CA ASP A 82 -17.34 3.34 -17.98
C ASP A 82 -16.25 2.26 -17.77
N ASP A 83 -16.66 1.00 -17.62
CA ASP A 83 -15.75 -0.16 -17.48
C ASP A 83 -14.80 -0.34 -18.68
N GLU A 84 -15.18 0.13 -19.87
CA GLU A 84 -14.37 0.06 -21.09
C GLU A 84 -13.42 1.25 -21.25
N ASP A 85 -13.60 2.33 -20.47
CA ASP A 85 -12.74 3.52 -20.46
C ASP A 85 -12.12 3.70 -19.06
N SER A 86 -11.03 2.97 -18.82
CA SER A 86 -10.35 2.93 -17.52
C SER A 86 -8.86 3.21 -17.60
N VAL A 87 -8.34 3.74 -16.50
CA VAL A 87 -6.92 4.03 -16.28
C VAL A 87 -6.47 3.45 -14.94
N THR A 88 -5.24 2.95 -14.89
CA THR A 88 -4.61 2.54 -13.64
C THR A 88 -3.76 3.70 -13.12
N ALA A 89 -3.94 4.07 -11.85
CA ALA A 89 -3.20 5.16 -11.21
C ALA A 89 -3.21 5.04 -9.68
N CYS A 90 -2.40 5.84 -9.00
CA CYS A 90 -2.42 5.94 -7.54
C CYS A 90 -3.61 6.73 -6.97
N THR A 91 -4.06 7.73 -7.72
CA THR A 91 -5.18 8.60 -7.34
C THR A 91 -6.07 8.84 -8.54
N ALA A 92 -7.36 9.07 -8.31
CA ALA A 92 -8.33 9.33 -9.37
C ALA A 92 -7.89 10.54 -10.21
N PRO A 93 -7.66 10.37 -11.52
CA PRO A 93 -7.47 11.50 -12.43
C PRO A 93 -8.75 12.34 -12.56
N GLU A 94 -8.63 13.55 -13.10
CA GLU A 94 -9.80 14.43 -13.32
C GLU A 94 -10.80 13.76 -14.27
N GLY A 95 -12.07 13.70 -13.86
CA GLY A 95 -13.13 13.04 -14.62
C GLY A 95 -13.16 11.52 -14.48
N PHE A 96 -12.44 10.93 -13.52
CA PHE A 96 -12.46 9.48 -13.26
C PHE A 96 -12.94 9.15 -11.83
N VAL A 97 -13.57 8.00 -11.67
CA VAL A 97 -14.14 7.49 -10.41
C VAL A 97 -13.70 6.04 -10.14
N LEU A 98 -13.73 5.60 -8.88
CA LEU A 98 -13.36 4.23 -8.47
C LEU A 98 -14.43 3.17 -8.81
N SER A 99 -15.68 3.61 -8.96
CA SER A 99 -16.82 2.71 -9.20
C SER A 99 -17.04 2.54 -10.69
N GLY A 100 -16.76 1.35 -11.22
CA GLY A 100 -17.08 0.98 -12.59
C GLY A 100 -18.50 0.38 -12.70
N GLU A 101 -19.22 0.72 -13.76
CA GLU A 101 -20.44 0.00 -14.17
C GLU A 101 -20.45 -0.26 -15.69
N THR A 102 -20.58 -1.54 -16.07
CA THR A 102 -20.86 -1.99 -17.47
C THR A 102 -22.09 -1.35 -18.14
N ALA A 103 -22.86 -0.54 -17.41
CA ALA A 103 -24.14 -0.03 -17.84
C ALA A 103 -24.40 1.38 -17.31
N MET A 104 -23.77 2.44 -17.87
CA MET A 104 -24.49 3.60 -18.42
C MET A 104 -23.60 4.83 -18.71
N ILE A 105 -23.30 5.00 -20.00
CA ILE A 105 -23.42 6.29 -20.71
C ILE A 105 -24.91 6.61 -20.99
N LEU A 106 -25.87 5.85 -20.45
CA LEU A 106 -27.26 5.79 -20.95
C LEU A 106 -28.37 6.13 -19.96
N MET A 107 -28.09 6.64 -18.77
CA MET A 107 -29.16 7.05 -17.87
C MET A 107 -28.66 8.17 -16.93
N ASN A 108 -28.58 9.39 -17.46
CA ASN A 108 -29.79 10.22 -17.51
C ASN A 108 -31.10 9.40 -17.36
N ARG A 109 -31.31 8.77 -16.18
CA ARG A 109 -32.61 8.16 -15.86
C ARG A 109 -33.59 9.30 -15.98
N CYS A 110 -34.41 9.24 -17.01
CA CYS A 110 -35.49 10.15 -17.35
C CYS A 110 -36.27 10.64 -16.11
N ILE A 111 -35.75 11.67 -15.44
CA ILE A 111 -36.53 12.67 -14.71
C ILE A 111 -36.95 13.81 -15.67
N HIS A 112 -36.70 13.61 -16.98
CA HIS A 112 -37.15 14.47 -18.07
C HIS A 112 -38.01 13.74 -19.11
N LEU A 113 -38.77 12.70 -18.70
CA LEU A 113 -39.97 12.30 -19.44
C LEU A 113 -41.19 12.83 -18.69
N LEU A 114 -41.57 14.06 -19.06
CA LEU A 114 -42.97 14.49 -19.02
C LEU A 114 -43.78 13.66 -20.01
#